data_AF-A0A2T9XZ35-F1
#
_entry.id   AF-A0A2T9XZ35-F1
#
_cell.length_a   1.000
_cell.length_b   1.000
_cell.length_c   1.000
_cell.angle_alpha   90.00
_cell.angle_beta   90.00
_cell.angle_gamma   90.00
#
_symmetry.space_group_name_H-M   'P 1'
#
loop_
_entity.id
_entity.type
_entity.pdbx_description
1 polymer ?
#
loop_
_entity_poly.entity_id
_entity_poly.type
_entity_poly.pdbx_seq_one_letter_code
_entity_poly.pdbx_strand_id
1 'polypeptide(L)'
;MLGHAGLDLKFMLDQEFFPDLTQCIVKYENRIVKLLNKAIAEDNFDVIKNVPLEKGSAMEKLFGENVPLISSVAKLDRHLSEFCVELKYIVMETLYGQVVTSVSAIIESILKQFLLILRKGEIPPSKGLIVLANTQAVISWAIPRCAANLDRVFGRTVSDIHNLESRLEGFPGTLQEVLCQRWAQLLVFSTFDFGGEVYLSTGQVDESMGPSKGVVELVREFGRLDREIRSYKLERQAILGGTIDHMFYIMLDDKFWVVNGRSVNFSHKGVHQLVLDTHFFLKVCGPLVSKVANKAANKVCEKALRIFFASHPSNDLPMMGRQWYDSKVKDTLNQLGPNFKLSSTAAK
;
A
#
# COMPACT_ATOMS: atom_id res chain seq x y z
N MET A 1 42.15 -13.74 -41.26
CA MET A 1 43.61 -13.95 -41.19
C MET A 1 44.12 -14.31 -39.79
N LEU A 2 43.55 -13.82 -38.68
CA LEU A 2 44.04 -14.19 -37.32
C LEU A 2 43.58 -15.58 -36.83
N GLY A 3 42.36 -16.02 -37.15
CA GLY A 3 41.89 -17.37 -36.80
C GLY A 3 42.57 -18.52 -37.56
N HIS A 4 43.35 -18.23 -38.61
CA HIS A 4 44.13 -19.23 -39.36
C HIS A 4 45.56 -19.40 -38.81
N ALA A 5 45.96 -18.60 -37.82
CA ALA A 5 47.29 -18.65 -37.19
C ALA A 5 47.31 -19.38 -35.83
N GLY A 6 46.20 -20.01 -35.41
CA GLY A 6 46.14 -20.77 -34.16
C GLY A 6 46.25 -19.94 -32.87
N LEU A 7 46.14 -18.61 -32.95
CA LEU A 7 46.14 -17.74 -31.78
C LEU A 7 44.79 -17.84 -31.07
N ASP A 8 44.80 -18.44 -29.88
CA ASP A 8 43.66 -18.49 -28.98
C ASP A 8 43.40 -17.10 -28.37
N LEU A 9 42.68 -16.26 -29.11
CA LEU A 9 42.24 -14.93 -28.66
C LEU A 9 41.24 -15.01 -27.49
N LYS A 10 40.80 -16.22 -27.11
CA LYS A 10 39.95 -16.44 -25.94
C LYS A 10 40.66 -16.00 -24.65
N PHE A 11 41.99 -16.15 -24.58
CA PHE A 11 42.80 -15.63 -23.47
C PHE A 11 42.69 -14.10 -23.33
N MET A 12 42.71 -13.34 -24.44
CA MET A 12 42.56 -11.88 -24.39
C MET A 12 41.14 -11.46 -23.96
N LEU A 13 40.11 -12.16 -24.44
CA LEU A 13 38.73 -11.92 -24.01
C LEU A 13 38.51 -12.24 -22.53
N ASP A 14 39.08 -13.35 -22.05
CA ASP A 14 38.86 -13.85 -20.69
C ASP A 14 39.77 -13.17 -19.64
N GLN A 15 40.97 -12.72 -19.98
CA GLN A 15 41.90 -12.10 -19.02
C GLN A 15 42.04 -10.59 -19.14
N GLU A 16 42.11 -10.03 -20.35
CA GLU A 16 42.36 -8.59 -20.54
C GLU A 16 41.05 -7.79 -20.57
N PHE A 17 40.02 -8.27 -21.28
CA PHE A 17 38.75 -7.53 -21.43
C PHE A 17 37.71 -7.84 -20.36
N PHE A 18 37.79 -8.99 -19.70
CA PHE A 18 36.79 -9.41 -18.71
C PHE A 18 36.62 -8.41 -17.54
N PRO A 19 37.69 -7.86 -16.93
CA PRO A 19 37.55 -6.85 -15.88
C PRO A 19 36.86 -5.57 -16.38
N ASP A 20 37.17 -5.14 -17.60
CA ASP A 20 36.59 -3.95 -18.21
C ASP A 20 35.11 -4.14 -18.55
N LEU A 21 34.73 -5.31 -19.07
CA LEU A 21 33.34 -5.67 -19.34
C LEU A 21 32.52 -5.75 -18.04
N THR A 22 33.09 -6.37 -17.01
CA THR A 22 32.49 -6.41 -15.66
C THR A 22 32.28 -5.00 -15.12
N GLN A 23 33.29 -4.14 -15.21
CA GLN A 23 33.19 -2.75 -14.76
C GLN A 23 32.17 -1.95 -15.60
N CYS A 24 32.05 -2.24 -16.89
CA CYS A 24 31.04 -1.63 -17.76
C CYS A 24 29.62 -1.97 -17.29
N ILE A 25 29.34 -3.25 -16.98
CA ILE A 25 28.05 -3.69 -16.43
C ILE A 25 27.75 -2.98 -15.10
N VAL A 26 28.73 -2.92 -14.19
CA VAL A 26 28.58 -2.23 -12.90
C VAL A 26 28.33 -0.72 -13.09
N LYS A 27 29.01 -0.07 -14.03
CA LYS A 27 28.78 1.36 -14.35
C LYS A 27 27.38 1.57 -14.93
N TYR A 28 26.91 0.66 -15.78
CA TYR A 28 25.55 0.68 -16.33
C TYR A 28 24.51 0.56 -15.22
N GLU A 29 24.65 -0.45 -14.33
CA GLU A 29 23.79 -0.63 -13.15
C GLU A 29 23.69 0.66 -12.33
N ASN A 30 24.82 1.22 -11.91
CA ASN A 30 24.87 2.44 -11.12
C ASN A 30 24.20 3.63 -11.82
N ARG A 31 24.37 3.75 -13.14
CA ARG A 31 23.73 4.79 -13.94
C ARG A 31 22.22 4.61 -13.97
N ILE A 32 21.73 3.40 -14.24
CA ILE A 32 20.29 3.12 -14.31
C ILE A 32 19.64 3.29 -12.94
N VAL A 33 20.26 2.81 -11.87
CA VAL A 33 19.76 3.03 -10.50
C VAL A 33 19.60 4.52 -10.19
N LYS A 34 20.59 5.36 -10.55
CA LYS A 34 20.49 6.82 -10.36
C LYS A 34 19.36 7.43 -11.19
N LEU A 35 19.20 7.02 -12.45
CA LEU A 35 18.14 7.51 -13.33
C LEU A 35 16.76 7.10 -12.85
N LEU A 36 16.59 5.86 -12.39
CA LEU A 36 15.33 5.37 -11.84
C LEU A 36 14.98 6.06 -10.53
N ASN A 37 15.95 6.22 -9.62
CA ASN A 37 15.72 6.95 -8.37
C ASN A 37 15.27 8.40 -8.63
N LYS A 38 15.89 9.06 -9.60
CA LYS A 38 15.45 10.39 -10.05
C LYS A 38 14.05 10.36 -10.66
N ALA A 39 13.78 9.40 -11.55
CA ALA A 39 12.48 9.25 -12.19
C ALA A 39 11.35 8.98 -11.20
N ILE A 40 11.62 8.26 -10.12
CA ILE A 40 10.69 7.97 -9.03
C ILE A 40 10.45 9.22 -8.17
N ALA A 41 11.50 9.99 -7.86
CA ALA A 41 11.37 11.24 -7.10
C ALA A 41 10.58 12.32 -7.87
N GLU A 42 10.63 12.29 -9.21
CA GLU A 42 9.91 13.20 -10.10
C GLU A 42 8.57 12.62 -10.60
N ASP A 43 8.18 11.41 -10.17
CA ASP A 43 6.96 10.75 -10.64
C ASP A 43 5.73 11.35 -9.97
N ASN A 44 4.68 11.58 -10.76
CA ASN A 44 3.35 11.97 -10.23
C ASN A 44 2.50 10.75 -9.83
N PHE A 45 3.03 9.54 -10.05
CA PHE A 45 2.39 8.25 -9.77
C PHE A 45 1.01 8.12 -10.43
N ASP A 46 0.85 8.72 -11.61
CA ASP A 46 -0.30 8.52 -12.48
C ASP A 46 -0.06 7.35 -13.43
N VAL A 47 -1.13 6.63 -13.74
CA VAL A 47 -1.07 5.60 -14.79
C VAL A 47 -0.90 6.29 -16.14
N ILE A 48 0.27 6.13 -16.74
CA ILE A 48 0.60 6.74 -18.05
C ILE A 48 0.44 5.75 -19.20
N LYS A 49 0.40 4.44 -18.91
CA LYS A 49 0.35 3.39 -19.91
C LYS A 49 -0.42 2.19 -19.37
N ASN A 50 -1.30 1.65 -20.19
CA ASN A 50 -1.97 0.37 -19.96
C ASN A 50 -1.43 -0.64 -20.96
N VAL A 51 -0.82 -1.71 -20.48
CA VAL A 51 -0.30 -2.79 -21.34
C VAL A 51 -1.39 -3.86 -21.47
N PRO A 52 -1.94 -4.09 -22.67
CA PRO A 52 -2.98 -5.09 -22.85
C PRO A 52 -2.43 -6.49 -22.57
N LEU A 53 -3.24 -7.31 -21.90
CA LEU A 53 -2.92 -8.70 -21.59
C LEU A 53 -3.67 -9.66 -22.52
N GLU A 54 -3.07 -10.82 -22.76
CA GLU A 54 -3.74 -11.91 -23.47
C GLU A 54 -4.86 -12.50 -22.60
N LYS A 55 -6.04 -12.67 -23.21
CA LYS A 55 -7.21 -13.27 -22.55
C LYS A 55 -6.90 -14.71 -22.11
N GLY A 56 -7.28 -15.05 -20.89
CA GLY A 56 -7.03 -16.34 -20.25
C GLY A 56 -5.67 -16.48 -19.60
N SER A 57 -4.79 -15.47 -19.69
CA SER A 57 -3.46 -15.53 -19.07
C SER A 57 -3.55 -15.49 -17.53
N ALA A 58 -2.55 -16.06 -16.85
CA ALA A 58 -2.44 -15.95 -15.39
C ALA A 58 -2.39 -14.48 -14.93
N MET A 59 -1.83 -13.61 -15.77
CA MET A 59 -1.73 -12.16 -15.54
C MET A 59 -3.09 -11.46 -15.58
N GLU A 60 -4.03 -11.93 -16.39
CA GLU A 60 -5.38 -11.35 -16.45
C GLU A 60 -6.10 -11.50 -15.10
N LYS A 61 -5.84 -12.59 -14.37
CA LYS A 61 -6.38 -12.77 -13.02
C LYS A 61 -5.83 -11.75 -12.02
N LEU A 62 -4.56 -11.34 -12.19
CA LEU A 62 -3.87 -10.41 -11.30
C LEU A 62 -4.17 -8.95 -11.60
N PHE A 63 -4.28 -8.57 -12.88
CA PHE A 63 -4.38 -7.17 -13.30
C PHE A 63 -5.69 -6.83 -14.05
N GLY A 64 -6.47 -7.84 -14.44
CA GLY A 64 -7.59 -7.66 -15.39
C GLY A 64 -7.09 -7.57 -16.83
N GLU A 65 -7.77 -6.79 -17.66
CA GLU A 65 -7.48 -6.72 -19.10
C GLU A 65 -6.14 -6.02 -19.41
N ASN A 66 -5.61 -5.21 -18.49
CA ASN A 66 -4.42 -4.41 -18.72
C ASN A 66 -3.54 -4.31 -17.45
N VAL A 67 -2.22 -4.27 -17.64
CA VAL A 67 -1.28 -3.90 -16.57
C VAL A 67 -1.13 -2.38 -16.53
N PRO A 68 -1.50 -1.71 -15.42
CA PRO A 68 -1.36 -0.26 -15.29
C PRO A 68 0.08 0.10 -14.93
N LEU A 69 0.73 0.93 -15.73
CA LEU A 69 2.12 1.35 -15.53
C LEU A 69 2.23 2.84 -15.24
N ILE A 70 2.97 3.17 -14.17
CA ILE A 70 3.48 4.52 -13.91
C ILE A 70 4.77 4.79 -14.69
N SER A 71 5.17 6.06 -14.73
CA SER A 71 6.35 6.52 -15.49
C SER A 71 7.63 5.77 -15.10
N SER A 72 7.89 5.64 -13.80
CA SER A 72 9.07 4.95 -13.28
C SER A 72 9.13 3.46 -13.65
N VAL A 73 8.01 2.72 -13.60
CA VAL A 73 7.98 1.30 -14.00
C VAL A 73 8.10 1.13 -15.51
N ALA A 74 7.49 2.01 -16.30
CA ALA A 74 7.67 1.99 -17.76
C ALA A 74 9.14 2.25 -18.16
N LYS A 75 9.84 3.16 -17.44
CA LYS A 75 11.28 3.40 -17.62
C LYS A 75 12.12 2.20 -17.19
N LEU A 76 11.76 1.52 -16.10
CA LEU A 76 12.41 0.28 -15.68
C LEU A 76 12.35 -0.78 -16.78
N ASP A 77 11.16 -1.13 -17.27
CA ASP A 77 10.99 -2.16 -18.32
C ASP A 77 11.77 -1.82 -19.58
N ARG A 78 11.78 -0.52 -19.96
CA ARG A 78 12.59 -0.03 -21.07
C ARG A 78 14.08 -0.23 -20.84
N HIS A 79 14.62 0.19 -19.70
CA HIS A 79 16.05 0.05 -19.42
C HIS A 79 16.48 -1.41 -19.28
N LEU A 80 15.67 -2.27 -18.67
CA LEU A 80 15.94 -3.71 -18.61
C LEU A 80 15.96 -4.33 -20.02
N SER A 81 15.03 -3.92 -20.89
CA SER A 81 14.98 -4.39 -22.28
C SER A 81 16.18 -3.90 -23.10
N GLU A 82 16.52 -2.60 -23.00
CA GLU A 82 17.70 -2.00 -23.65
C GLU A 82 18.99 -2.71 -23.20
N PHE A 83 19.13 -2.97 -21.89
CA PHE A 83 20.27 -3.70 -21.34
C PHE A 83 20.39 -5.11 -21.93
N CYS A 84 19.28 -5.87 -22.02
CA CYS A 84 19.29 -7.20 -22.64
C CYS A 84 19.72 -7.14 -24.12
N VAL A 85 19.29 -6.11 -24.85
CA VAL A 85 19.65 -5.91 -26.26
C VAL A 85 21.12 -5.53 -26.42
N GLU A 86 21.69 -4.74 -25.52
CA GLU A 86 23.11 -4.38 -25.54
C GLU A 86 23.99 -5.57 -25.14
N LEU A 87 23.57 -6.35 -24.14
CA LEU A 87 24.29 -7.51 -23.66
C LEU A 87 24.56 -8.54 -24.76
N LYS A 88 23.63 -8.75 -25.70
CA LYS A 88 23.77 -9.77 -26.76
C LYS A 88 25.07 -9.63 -27.58
N TYR A 89 25.71 -8.46 -27.59
CA TYR A 89 26.97 -8.22 -28.30
C TYR A 89 28.22 -8.54 -27.48
N ILE A 90 28.08 -8.66 -26.15
CA ILE A 90 29.18 -8.86 -25.20
C ILE A 90 28.98 -10.10 -24.31
N VAL A 91 27.92 -10.87 -24.52
CA VAL A 91 27.58 -12.01 -23.66
C VAL A 91 28.60 -13.12 -23.79
N MET A 92 29.23 -13.39 -22.66
CA MET A 92 30.08 -14.56 -22.40
C MET A 92 29.54 -15.23 -21.14
N GLU A 93 29.63 -16.57 -21.05
CA GLU A 93 29.17 -17.30 -19.86
C GLU A 93 29.84 -16.80 -18.57
N THR A 94 31.07 -16.31 -18.67
CA THR A 94 31.85 -15.75 -17.55
C THR A 94 31.20 -14.49 -16.95
N LEU A 95 30.44 -13.72 -17.73
CA LEU A 95 29.77 -12.49 -17.27
C LEU A 95 28.37 -12.76 -16.65
N TYR A 96 27.89 -14.01 -16.71
CA TYR A 96 26.56 -14.39 -16.23
C TYR A 96 26.28 -13.88 -14.81
N GLY A 97 27.19 -14.17 -13.87
CA GLY A 97 27.01 -13.80 -12.46
C GLY A 97 26.90 -12.29 -12.25
N GLN A 98 27.70 -11.51 -12.98
CA GLN A 98 27.66 -10.04 -12.91
C GLN A 98 26.36 -9.49 -13.51
N VAL A 99 25.92 -10.00 -14.66
CA VAL A 99 24.66 -9.58 -15.29
C VAL A 99 23.48 -9.84 -14.38
N VAL A 100 23.36 -11.05 -13.83
CA VAL A 100 22.28 -11.43 -12.92
C VAL A 100 22.27 -10.55 -11.67
N THR A 101 23.44 -10.30 -11.08
CA THR A 101 23.58 -9.44 -9.90
C THR A 101 23.12 -8.02 -10.20
N SER A 102 23.56 -7.45 -11.32
CA SER A 102 23.22 -6.08 -11.70
C SER A 102 21.74 -5.90 -12.05
N VAL A 103 21.14 -6.85 -12.77
CA VAL A 103 19.68 -6.83 -13.06
C VAL A 103 18.87 -6.91 -11.77
N SER A 104 19.25 -7.82 -10.87
CA SER A 104 18.60 -7.97 -9.56
C SER A 104 18.71 -6.68 -8.74
N ALA A 105 19.88 -6.04 -8.72
CA ALA A 105 20.11 -4.79 -8.02
C ALA A 105 19.25 -3.64 -8.56
N ILE A 106 19.09 -3.53 -9.88
CA ILE A 106 18.21 -2.53 -10.52
C ILE A 106 16.75 -2.72 -10.08
N ILE A 107 16.24 -3.96 -10.14
CA ILE A 107 14.86 -4.30 -9.76
C ILE A 107 14.63 -4.06 -8.26
N GLU A 108 15.55 -4.53 -7.41
CA GLU A 108 15.43 -4.32 -5.97
C GLU A 108 15.51 -2.83 -5.60
N SER A 109 16.29 -2.03 -6.32
CA SER A 109 16.42 -0.60 -6.05
C SER A 109 15.09 0.14 -6.22
N ILE A 110 14.37 -0.08 -7.32
CA ILE A 110 13.07 0.57 -7.55
C ILE A 110 12.04 0.15 -6.49
N LEU A 111 12.02 -1.13 -6.12
CA LEU A 111 11.14 -1.65 -5.06
C LEU A 111 11.45 -1.00 -3.69
N LYS A 112 12.73 -0.88 -3.34
CA LYS A 112 13.17 -0.18 -2.13
C LYS A 112 12.75 1.29 -2.14
N GLN A 113 12.79 1.98 -3.29
CA GLN A 113 12.33 3.36 -3.39
C GLN A 113 10.81 3.49 -3.22
N PHE A 114 10.01 2.59 -3.78
CA PHE A 114 8.55 2.58 -3.55
C PHE A 114 8.22 2.41 -2.07
N LEU A 115 8.91 1.50 -1.38
CA LEU A 115 8.79 1.35 0.07
C LEU A 115 9.13 2.64 0.81
N LEU A 116 10.21 3.33 0.42
CA LEU A 116 10.64 4.58 1.06
C LEU A 116 9.62 5.70 0.89
N ILE A 117 9.07 5.89 -0.31
CA ILE A 117 8.05 6.91 -0.58
C ILE A 117 6.79 6.65 0.25
N LEU A 118 6.32 5.41 0.27
CA LEU A 118 5.16 5.04 1.08
C LEU A 118 5.43 5.24 2.57
N ARG A 119 6.64 4.92 3.05
CA ARG A 119 7.04 5.18 4.43
C ARG A 119 7.09 6.67 4.77
N LYS A 120 7.46 7.56 3.84
CA LYS A 120 7.47 9.00 4.12
C LYS A 120 6.06 9.58 4.25
N GLY A 121 5.07 8.98 3.57
CA GLY A 121 3.67 9.44 3.63
C GLY A 121 3.42 10.74 2.87
N GLU A 122 4.31 11.10 1.93
CA GLU A 122 4.21 12.32 1.12
C GLU A 122 3.18 12.19 -0.02
N ILE A 123 2.69 10.98 -0.31
CA ILE A 123 1.76 10.74 -1.41
C ILE A 123 0.32 10.51 -0.93
N PRO A 124 -0.69 11.00 -1.68
CA PRO A 124 -2.09 10.74 -1.38
C PRO A 124 -2.45 9.24 -1.42
N PRO A 125 -3.50 8.81 -0.70
CA PRO A 125 -3.95 7.41 -0.70
C PRO A 125 -4.20 6.82 -2.10
N SER A 126 -4.87 7.54 -2.99
CA SER A 126 -5.10 7.06 -4.35
C SER A 126 -3.80 6.72 -5.09
N LYS A 127 -2.76 7.54 -4.92
CA LYS A 127 -1.43 7.31 -5.50
C LYS A 127 -0.72 6.12 -4.85
N GLY A 128 -0.91 5.92 -3.55
CA GLY A 128 -0.38 4.76 -2.83
C GLY A 128 -0.92 3.43 -3.38
N LEU A 129 -2.19 3.37 -3.80
CA LEU A 129 -2.75 2.19 -4.49
C LEU A 129 -2.08 1.93 -5.83
N ILE A 130 -1.83 2.98 -6.60
CA ILE A 130 -1.17 2.86 -7.91
C ILE A 130 0.25 2.34 -7.72
N VAL A 131 1.00 2.84 -6.73
CA VAL A 131 2.33 2.34 -6.37
C VAL A 131 2.28 0.87 -5.94
N LEU A 132 1.28 0.46 -5.16
CA LEU A 132 1.10 -0.94 -4.77
C LEU A 132 0.80 -1.84 -5.98
N ALA A 133 -0.10 -1.42 -6.87
CA ALA A 133 -0.39 -2.14 -8.12
C ALA A 133 0.85 -2.22 -9.03
N ASN A 134 1.65 -1.15 -9.09
CA ASN A 134 2.88 -1.12 -9.87
C ASN A 134 4.01 -1.94 -9.24
N THR A 135 3.99 -2.13 -7.93
CA THR A 135 4.88 -3.06 -7.25
C THR A 135 4.58 -4.50 -7.66
N GLN A 136 3.29 -4.87 -7.71
CA GLN A 136 2.87 -6.15 -8.29
C GLN A 136 3.26 -6.26 -9.77
N ALA A 137 3.14 -5.18 -10.55
CA ALA A 137 3.54 -5.16 -11.96
C ALA A 137 5.06 -5.36 -12.13
N VAL A 138 5.90 -4.78 -11.29
CA VAL A 138 7.34 -5.05 -11.33
C VAL A 138 7.59 -6.55 -11.16
N ILE A 139 6.98 -7.17 -10.15
CA ILE A 139 7.25 -8.57 -9.78
C ILE A 139 6.67 -9.55 -10.80
N SER A 140 5.39 -9.44 -11.14
CA SER A 140 4.71 -10.44 -11.98
C SER A 140 4.76 -10.12 -13.48
N TRP A 141 5.13 -8.89 -13.88
CA TRP A 141 5.19 -8.51 -15.30
C TRP A 141 6.60 -8.15 -15.75
N ALA A 142 7.31 -7.25 -15.06
CA ALA A 142 8.63 -6.80 -15.50
C ALA A 142 9.73 -7.86 -15.31
N ILE A 143 9.76 -8.54 -14.15
CA ILE A 143 10.75 -9.59 -13.88
C ILE A 143 10.63 -10.75 -14.88
N PRO A 144 9.46 -11.37 -15.13
CA PRO A 144 9.35 -12.50 -16.07
C PRO A 144 9.71 -12.12 -17.50
N ARG A 145 9.38 -10.89 -17.93
CA ARG A 145 9.79 -10.38 -19.25
C ARG A 145 11.31 -10.21 -19.35
N CYS A 146 11.93 -9.67 -18.31
CA CYS A 146 13.38 -9.55 -18.25
C CYS A 146 14.05 -10.92 -18.26
N ALA A 147 13.55 -11.88 -17.46
CA ALA A 147 14.02 -13.26 -17.43
C ALA A 147 13.96 -13.90 -18.82
N ALA A 148 12.80 -13.82 -19.50
CA ALA A 148 12.63 -14.38 -20.84
C ALA A 148 13.56 -13.73 -21.89
N ASN A 149 13.88 -12.45 -21.75
CA ASN A 149 14.85 -11.79 -22.62
C ASN A 149 16.28 -12.28 -22.33
N LEU A 150 16.65 -12.44 -21.07
CA LEU A 150 17.96 -12.98 -20.69
C LEU A 150 18.11 -14.45 -21.11
N ASP A 151 17.04 -15.26 -21.04
CA ASP A 151 17.03 -16.65 -21.52
C ASP A 151 17.43 -16.74 -23.00
N ARG A 152 16.91 -15.82 -23.82
CA ARG A 152 17.26 -15.72 -25.26
C ARG A 152 18.69 -15.26 -25.47
N VAL A 153 19.16 -14.31 -24.65
CA VAL A 153 20.50 -13.73 -24.76
C VAL A 153 21.58 -14.74 -24.38
N PHE A 154 21.37 -15.53 -23.33
CA PHE A 154 22.31 -16.57 -22.89
C PHE A 154 22.09 -17.92 -23.56
N GLY A 155 21.00 -18.10 -24.31
CA GLY A 155 20.66 -19.38 -24.94
C GLY A 155 20.32 -20.50 -23.94
N ARG A 156 20.04 -20.15 -22.68
CA ARG A 156 19.71 -21.07 -21.58
C ARG A 156 18.86 -20.36 -20.55
N THR A 157 18.10 -21.11 -19.75
CA THR A 157 17.31 -20.55 -18.66
C THR A 157 18.20 -19.88 -17.59
N VAL A 158 17.94 -18.60 -17.33
CA VAL A 158 18.57 -17.79 -16.28
C VAL A 158 17.76 -17.96 -14.99
N SER A 159 17.93 -19.12 -14.34
CA SER A 159 17.13 -19.52 -13.18
C SER A 159 17.17 -18.52 -12.03
N ASP A 160 18.27 -17.79 -11.85
CA ASP A 160 18.43 -16.81 -10.78
C ASP A 160 17.43 -15.65 -10.87
N ILE A 161 17.11 -15.19 -12.08
CA ILE A 161 16.13 -14.11 -12.31
C ILE A 161 14.70 -14.65 -12.22
N HIS A 162 14.44 -15.87 -12.69
CA HIS A 162 13.15 -16.53 -12.44
C HIS A 162 12.91 -16.73 -10.94
N ASN A 163 13.94 -17.14 -10.18
CA ASN A 163 13.87 -17.27 -8.72
C ASN A 163 13.73 -15.92 -7.99
N LEU A 164 14.13 -14.81 -8.63
CA LEU A 164 13.97 -13.47 -8.07
C LEU A 164 12.48 -13.12 -7.91
N GLU A 165 11.62 -13.54 -8.85
CA GLU A 165 10.17 -13.36 -8.74
C GLU A 165 9.65 -14.01 -7.45
N SER A 166 9.96 -15.29 -7.21
CA SER A 166 9.54 -16.02 -6.01
C SER A 166 10.12 -15.41 -4.73
N ARG A 167 11.37 -14.94 -4.75
CA ARG A 167 11.99 -14.24 -3.61
C ARG A 167 11.30 -12.93 -3.26
N LEU A 168 10.73 -12.25 -4.26
CA LEU A 168 10.10 -10.94 -4.11
C LEU A 168 8.57 -11.02 -4.02
N GLU A 169 7.96 -12.20 -4.12
CA GLU A 169 6.51 -12.40 -4.10
C GLU A 169 5.84 -11.84 -2.82
N GLY A 170 6.54 -11.86 -1.68
CA GLY A 170 6.04 -11.28 -0.41
C GLY A 170 6.19 -9.75 -0.29
N PHE A 171 6.89 -9.10 -1.21
CA PHE A 171 7.18 -7.67 -1.16
C PHE A 171 5.93 -6.77 -1.29
N PRO A 172 4.94 -7.06 -2.18
CA PRO A 172 3.68 -6.33 -2.24
C PRO A 172 2.94 -6.36 -0.90
N GLY A 173 2.93 -7.50 -0.20
CA GLY A 173 2.34 -7.61 1.14
C GLY A 173 3.02 -6.72 2.17
N THR A 174 4.35 -6.59 2.10
CA THR A 174 5.11 -5.66 2.95
C THR A 174 4.74 -4.19 2.65
N LEU A 175 4.62 -3.83 1.37
CA LEU A 175 4.20 -2.48 0.98
C LEU A 175 2.77 -2.17 1.39
N GLN A 176 1.88 -3.14 1.25
CA GLN A 176 0.48 -3.05 1.65
C GLN A 176 0.37 -2.76 3.14
N GLU A 177 1.12 -3.47 3.97
CA GLU A 177 1.13 -3.27 5.43
C GLU A 177 1.57 -1.84 5.79
N VAL A 178 2.65 -1.34 5.16
CA VAL A 178 3.11 0.04 5.34
C VAL A 178 2.05 1.05 4.88
N LEU A 179 1.39 0.78 3.76
CA LEU A 179 0.32 1.63 3.24
C LEU A 179 -0.85 1.71 4.24
N CYS A 180 -1.29 0.56 4.76
CA CYS A 180 -2.37 0.48 5.74
C CYS A 180 -2.03 1.26 7.02
N GLN A 181 -0.83 1.08 7.55
CA GLN A 181 -0.36 1.82 8.73
C GLN A 181 -0.37 3.33 8.52
N ARG A 182 0.13 3.79 7.37
CA ARG A 182 0.22 5.22 7.06
C ARG A 182 -1.14 5.86 6.84
N TRP A 183 -2.03 5.19 6.12
CA TRP A 183 -3.38 5.69 5.93
C TRP A 183 -4.17 5.70 7.21
N ALA A 184 -4.08 4.64 8.01
CA ALA A 184 -4.72 4.59 9.31
C ALA A 184 -4.28 5.77 10.18
N GLN A 185 -2.99 6.07 10.19
CA GLN A 185 -2.46 7.25 10.88
C GLN A 185 -3.12 8.54 10.39
N LEU A 186 -3.08 8.81 9.08
CA LEU A 186 -3.66 10.02 8.48
C LEU A 186 -5.15 10.16 8.78
N LEU A 187 -5.92 9.07 8.60
CA LEU A 187 -7.37 9.06 8.78
C LEU A 187 -7.78 9.24 10.25
N VAL A 188 -7.04 8.63 11.19
CA VAL A 188 -7.31 8.81 12.62
C VAL A 188 -7.03 10.27 13.01
N PHE A 189 -5.89 10.83 12.62
CA PHE A 189 -5.54 12.22 12.97
C PHE A 189 -6.50 13.24 12.37
N SER A 190 -7.03 13.01 11.16
CA SER A 190 -7.96 13.93 10.54
C SER A 190 -9.41 13.79 11.02
N THR A 191 -9.80 12.61 11.51
CA THR A 191 -11.20 12.28 11.81
C THR A 191 -11.50 12.23 13.31
N PHE A 192 -10.59 11.67 14.10
CA PHE A 192 -10.79 11.40 15.52
C PHE A 192 -9.90 12.30 16.38
N ASP A 193 -10.14 13.60 16.30
CA ASP A 193 -9.51 14.57 17.21
C ASP A 193 -10.20 14.53 18.58
N PHE A 194 -9.71 13.69 19.50
CA PHE A 194 -10.25 13.56 20.85
C PHE A 194 -10.19 14.86 21.67
N GLY A 195 -9.31 15.81 21.31
CA GLY A 195 -9.27 17.15 21.87
C GLY A 195 -10.23 18.14 21.22
N GLY A 196 -10.93 17.74 20.17
CA GLY A 196 -11.81 18.57 19.38
C GLY A 196 -13.16 18.84 20.04
N GLU A 197 -13.83 19.91 19.57
CA GLU A 197 -15.11 20.38 20.11
C GLU A 197 -16.19 19.30 20.15
N VAL A 198 -16.20 18.38 19.17
CA VAL A 198 -17.16 17.28 19.05
C VAL A 198 -17.21 16.43 20.32
N TYR A 199 -16.03 16.11 20.91
CA TYR A 199 -15.93 15.24 22.07
C TYR A 199 -15.81 15.99 23.42
N LEU A 200 -15.68 17.31 23.38
CA LEU A 200 -15.64 18.17 24.57
C LEU A 200 -16.96 18.92 24.81
N SER A 201 -17.89 18.92 23.85
CA SER A 201 -19.15 19.67 23.92
C SER A 201 -20.02 19.29 25.12
N THR A 202 -20.43 20.25 25.95
CA THR A 202 -21.13 20.02 27.24
C THR A 202 -22.66 19.91 27.13
N GLY A 203 -23.18 19.50 25.98
CA GLY A 203 -24.63 19.37 25.75
C GLY A 203 -25.26 18.14 26.39
N GLN A 204 -26.58 18.02 26.27
CA GLN A 204 -27.30 16.78 26.61
C GLN A 204 -27.23 15.77 25.46
N VAL A 205 -27.34 14.50 25.82
CA VAL A 205 -27.55 13.41 24.87
C VAL A 205 -29.02 13.42 24.48
N ASP A 206 -29.29 13.73 23.22
CA ASP A 206 -30.65 13.93 22.71
C ASP A 206 -30.93 13.08 21.47
N GLU A 207 -32.20 13.09 21.06
CA GLU A 207 -32.67 12.32 19.90
C GLU A 207 -32.14 12.85 18.55
N SER A 208 -31.55 14.04 18.50
CA SER A 208 -30.99 14.62 17.27
C SER A 208 -29.53 14.22 17.02
N MET A 209 -28.88 13.59 18.01
CA MET A 209 -27.50 13.12 17.87
C MET A 209 -27.37 12.09 16.75
N GLY A 210 -26.38 12.30 15.89
CA GLY A 210 -25.95 11.38 14.85
C GLY A 210 -24.43 11.25 14.85
N PRO A 211 -23.87 10.36 14.02
CA PRO A 211 -22.43 10.27 13.80
C PRO A 211 -21.86 11.62 13.38
N SER A 212 -20.64 11.91 13.83
CA SER A 212 -19.96 13.16 13.49
C SER A 212 -19.73 13.27 11.98
N LYS A 213 -19.72 14.50 11.47
CA LYS A 213 -19.49 14.76 10.04
C LYS A 213 -18.19 14.14 9.54
N GLY A 214 -17.12 14.23 10.33
CA GLY A 214 -15.83 13.63 10.00
C GLY A 214 -15.92 12.13 9.79
N VAL A 215 -16.66 11.40 10.63
CA VAL A 215 -16.83 9.95 10.48
C VAL A 215 -17.71 9.59 9.28
N VAL A 216 -18.72 10.40 8.98
CA VAL A 216 -19.52 10.23 7.75
C VAL A 216 -18.65 10.45 6.51
N GLU A 217 -17.76 11.44 6.50
CA GLU A 217 -16.80 11.71 5.42
C GLU A 217 -15.76 10.58 5.29
N LEU A 218 -15.24 10.09 6.41
CA LEU A 218 -14.36 8.93 6.45
C LEU A 218 -14.98 7.70 5.78
N VAL A 219 -16.26 7.41 6.05
CA VAL A 219 -16.96 6.30 5.39
C VAL A 219 -17.10 6.53 3.87
N ARG A 220 -17.37 7.77 3.44
CA ARG A 220 -17.40 8.11 2.01
C ARG A 220 -16.03 7.89 1.36
N GLU A 221 -14.97 8.26 2.06
CA GLU A 221 -13.60 8.08 1.59
C GLU A 221 -13.25 6.59 1.45
N PHE A 222 -13.62 5.76 2.43
CA PHE A 222 -13.53 4.30 2.30
C PHE A 222 -14.32 3.77 1.09
N GLY A 223 -15.49 4.34 0.80
CA GLY A 223 -16.27 3.99 -0.39
C GLY A 223 -15.60 4.38 -1.70
N ARG A 224 -14.89 5.51 -1.74
CA ARG A 224 -14.07 5.93 -2.89
C ARG A 224 -12.88 4.98 -3.07
N LEU A 225 -12.15 4.71 -1.99
CA LEU A 225 -10.99 3.81 -2.01
C LEU A 225 -11.38 2.37 -2.37
N ASP A 226 -12.53 1.85 -1.92
CA ASP A 226 -13.04 0.52 -2.32
C ASP A 226 -13.18 0.41 -3.84
N ARG A 227 -13.70 1.45 -4.50
CA ARG A 227 -13.83 1.47 -5.97
C ARG A 227 -12.46 1.49 -6.66
N GLU A 228 -11.52 2.27 -6.15
CA GLU A 228 -10.16 2.37 -6.71
C GLU A 228 -9.39 1.06 -6.54
N ILE A 229 -9.42 0.46 -5.35
CA ILE A 229 -8.82 -0.85 -5.07
C ILE A 229 -9.33 -1.90 -6.06
N ARG A 230 -10.65 -1.96 -6.28
CA ARG A 230 -11.26 -2.89 -7.23
C ARG A 230 -10.85 -2.61 -8.67
N SER A 231 -10.69 -1.34 -9.04
CA SER A 231 -10.24 -0.96 -10.39
C SER A 231 -8.83 -1.47 -10.70
N TYR A 232 -7.98 -1.59 -9.67
CA TYR A 232 -6.63 -2.15 -9.77
C TYR A 232 -6.53 -3.64 -9.43
N LYS A 233 -7.66 -4.34 -9.24
CA LYS A 233 -7.72 -5.76 -8.83
C LYS A 233 -6.97 -6.09 -7.54
N LEU A 234 -6.77 -5.10 -6.67
CA LEU A 234 -6.11 -5.27 -5.39
C LEU A 234 -7.05 -5.92 -4.37
N GLU A 235 -6.47 -6.61 -3.38
CA GLU A 235 -7.25 -7.32 -2.37
C GLU A 235 -7.87 -6.35 -1.35
N ARG A 236 -9.17 -6.09 -1.51
CA ARG A 236 -9.94 -5.18 -0.67
C ARG A 236 -9.85 -5.47 0.82
N GLN A 237 -9.96 -6.75 1.22
CA GLN A 237 -9.94 -7.12 2.63
C GLN A 237 -8.58 -6.83 3.26
N ALA A 238 -7.51 -7.12 2.52
CA ALA A 238 -6.15 -6.95 2.99
C ALA A 238 -5.78 -5.46 3.15
N ILE A 239 -6.26 -4.58 2.25
CA ILE A 239 -6.00 -3.13 2.32
C ILE A 239 -6.94 -2.41 3.28
N LEU A 240 -8.26 -2.46 3.04
CA LEU A 240 -9.20 -1.67 3.86
C LEU A 240 -9.40 -2.28 5.24
N GLY A 241 -9.46 -3.62 5.34
CA GLY A 241 -9.52 -4.31 6.63
C GLY A 241 -8.25 -4.09 7.44
N GLY A 242 -7.07 -4.21 6.80
CA GLY A 242 -5.78 -3.90 7.42
C GLY A 242 -5.68 -2.44 7.88
N THR A 243 -6.22 -1.49 7.11
CA THR A 243 -6.28 -0.08 7.51
C THR A 243 -7.16 0.10 8.76
N ILE A 244 -8.34 -0.52 8.80
CA ILE A 244 -9.25 -0.45 9.97
C ILE A 244 -8.60 -1.04 11.22
N ASP A 245 -7.90 -2.17 11.10
CA ASP A 245 -7.16 -2.77 12.21
C ASP A 245 -6.17 -1.76 12.80
N HIS A 246 -5.34 -1.14 11.93
CA HIS A 246 -4.37 -0.15 12.34
C HIS A 246 -5.00 1.12 12.92
N MET A 247 -6.15 1.57 12.41
CA MET A 247 -6.82 2.76 12.94
C MET A 247 -7.11 2.62 14.42
N PHE A 248 -7.73 1.51 14.83
CA PHE A 248 -8.06 1.30 16.24
C PHE A 248 -6.83 1.01 17.10
N TYR A 249 -5.78 0.38 16.56
CA TYR A 249 -4.50 0.26 17.28
C TYR A 249 -3.87 1.63 17.53
N ILE A 250 -3.86 2.50 16.53
CA ILE A 250 -3.34 3.86 16.63
C ILE A 250 -4.15 4.68 17.65
N MET A 251 -5.48 4.59 17.62
CA MET A 251 -6.35 5.26 18.59
C MET A 251 -6.12 4.80 20.04
N LEU A 252 -5.51 3.65 20.29
CA LEU A 252 -5.20 3.18 21.65
C LEU A 252 -3.90 3.77 22.21
N ASP A 253 -3.01 4.29 21.35
CA ASP A 253 -1.75 4.91 21.74
C ASP A 253 -2.01 6.13 22.64
N ASP A 254 -1.33 6.20 23.77
CA ASP A 254 -1.52 7.21 24.81
C ASP A 254 -1.39 8.64 24.29
N LYS A 255 -0.60 8.87 23.24
CA LYS A 255 -0.46 10.20 22.62
C LYS A 255 -1.77 10.79 22.11
N PHE A 256 -2.75 9.96 21.74
CA PHE A 256 -4.08 10.43 21.29
C PHE A 256 -4.99 10.83 22.45
N TRP A 257 -4.68 10.38 23.66
CA TRP A 257 -5.47 10.64 24.86
C TRP A 257 -4.90 11.79 25.68
N VAL A 258 -3.88 12.48 25.17
CA VAL A 258 -3.22 13.61 25.83
C VAL A 258 -3.25 14.83 24.91
N VAL A 259 -3.86 15.91 25.39
CA VAL A 259 -3.95 17.20 24.69
C VAL A 259 -3.31 18.26 25.57
N ASN A 260 -2.33 18.98 25.02
CA ASN A 260 -1.56 20.01 25.75
C ASN A 260 -0.97 19.49 27.09
N GLY A 261 -0.48 18.25 27.09
CA GLY A 261 0.13 17.60 28.27
C GLY A 261 -0.87 17.16 29.34
N ARG A 262 -2.18 17.23 29.08
CA ARG A 262 -3.24 16.79 29.99
C ARG A 262 -4.05 15.67 29.35
N SER A 263 -4.54 14.74 30.17
CA SER A 263 -5.51 13.75 29.68
C SER A 263 -6.71 14.46 29.07
N VAL A 264 -7.20 13.95 27.94
CA VAL A 264 -8.47 14.41 27.34
C VAL A 264 -9.56 14.32 28.41
N ASN A 265 -10.40 15.35 28.50
CA ASN A 265 -11.53 15.38 29.41
C ASN A 265 -12.84 15.34 28.64
N PHE A 266 -13.30 14.13 28.31
CA PHE A 266 -14.57 13.94 27.60
C PHE A 266 -15.73 14.51 28.42
N SER A 267 -16.69 15.15 27.74
CA SER A 267 -17.99 15.44 28.34
C SER A 267 -18.90 14.20 28.28
N HIS A 268 -20.04 14.23 29.00
CA HIS A 268 -21.05 13.17 28.93
C HIS A 268 -21.53 12.94 27.49
N LYS A 269 -21.88 14.02 26.78
CA LYS A 269 -22.21 13.96 25.36
C LYS A 269 -21.05 13.48 24.49
N GLY A 270 -19.83 13.92 24.78
CA GLY A 270 -18.64 13.60 24.02
C GLY A 270 -18.26 12.12 24.05
N VAL A 271 -18.34 11.48 25.23
CA VAL A 271 -18.11 10.03 25.32
C VAL A 271 -19.19 9.25 24.56
N HIS A 272 -20.46 9.69 24.62
CA HIS A 272 -21.52 9.11 23.82
C HIS A 272 -21.29 9.31 22.31
N GLN A 273 -20.78 10.47 21.90
CA GLN A 273 -20.44 10.75 20.49
C GLN A 273 -19.33 9.83 19.99
N LEU A 274 -18.26 9.61 20.78
CA LEU A 274 -17.17 8.69 20.39
C LEU A 274 -17.65 7.25 20.22
N VAL A 275 -18.52 6.78 21.13
CA VAL A 275 -19.12 5.45 21.02
C VAL A 275 -20.03 5.37 19.79
N LEU A 276 -20.84 6.40 19.53
CA LEU A 276 -21.73 6.45 18.36
C LEU A 276 -20.94 6.45 17.04
N ASP A 277 -19.89 7.25 16.98
CA ASP A 277 -18.97 7.36 15.84
C ASP A 277 -18.28 6.02 15.53
N THR A 278 -17.74 5.39 16.57
CA THR A 278 -17.12 4.06 16.47
C THR A 278 -18.14 3.01 16.02
N HIS A 279 -19.32 2.98 16.64
CA HIS A 279 -20.38 2.02 16.32
C HIS A 279 -20.89 2.19 14.90
N PHE A 280 -21.11 3.44 14.46
CA PHE A 280 -21.51 3.75 13.09
C PHE A 280 -20.46 3.27 12.08
N PHE A 281 -19.19 3.63 12.29
CA PHE A 281 -18.10 3.24 11.40
C PHE A 281 -18.00 1.71 11.27
N LEU A 282 -17.99 0.99 12.40
CA LEU A 282 -17.95 -0.48 12.41
C LEU A 282 -19.17 -1.10 11.72
N LYS A 283 -20.36 -0.53 11.93
CA LYS A 283 -21.59 -1.04 11.31
C LYS A 283 -21.57 -0.90 9.79
N VAL A 284 -21.06 0.23 9.28
CA VAL A 284 -20.98 0.47 7.83
C VAL A 284 -19.85 -0.31 7.18
N CYS A 285 -18.71 -0.39 7.84
CA CYS A 285 -17.56 -1.14 7.37
C CYS A 285 -17.63 -2.65 7.65
N GLY A 286 -18.71 -3.14 8.27
CA GLY A 286 -18.85 -4.50 8.81
C GLY A 286 -18.18 -5.64 8.03
N PRO A 287 -18.37 -5.78 6.70
CA PRO A 287 -17.72 -6.82 5.89
C PRO A 287 -16.17 -6.80 5.93
N LEU A 288 -15.58 -5.65 6.24
CA LEU A 288 -14.13 -5.42 6.30
C LEU A 288 -13.56 -5.54 7.72
N VAL A 289 -14.41 -5.42 8.74
CA VAL A 289 -13.97 -5.34 10.13
C VAL A 289 -13.56 -6.72 10.63
N SER A 290 -12.28 -6.85 11.00
CA SER A 290 -11.76 -8.08 11.59
C SER A 290 -12.22 -8.24 13.05
N LYS A 291 -12.04 -9.44 13.62
CA LYS A 291 -12.22 -9.66 15.07
C LYS A 291 -11.25 -8.79 15.90
N VAL A 292 -10.07 -8.52 15.36
CA VAL A 292 -9.02 -7.73 16.01
C VAL A 292 -9.43 -6.26 16.07
N ALA A 293 -9.86 -5.67 14.94
CA ALA A 293 -10.44 -4.32 14.90
C ALA A 293 -11.60 -4.15 15.89
N ASN A 294 -12.57 -5.08 15.89
CA ASN A 294 -13.70 -5.01 16.83
C ASN A 294 -13.24 -4.98 18.30
N LYS A 295 -12.27 -5.83 18.67
CA LYS A 295 -11.73 -5.86 20.03
C LYS A 295 -10.98 -4.57 20.37
N ALA A 296 -10.21 -4.03 19.43
CA ALA A 296 -9.48 -2.77 19.62
C ALA A 296 -10.45 -1.58 19.75
N ALA A 297 -11.49 -1.52 18.92
CA ALA A 297 -12.53 -0.51 19.00
C ALA A 297 -13.26 -0.52 20.34
N ASN A 298 -13.61 -1.71 20.87
CA ASN A 298 -14.19 -1.82 22.21
C ASN A 298 -13.25 -1.25 23.29
N LYS A 299 -11.95 -1.54 23.20
CA LYS A 299 -10.95 -0.98 24.13
C LYS A 299 -10.86 0.54 24.04
N VAL A 300 -11.00 1.13 22.85
CA VAL A 300 -11.04 2.59 22.67
C VAL A 300 -12.23 3.16 23.41
N CYS A 301 -13.43 2.60 23.21
CA CYS A 301 -14.65 3.04 23.91
C CYS A 301 -14.53 2.85 25.43
N GLU A 302 -14.01 1.72 25.90
CA GLU A 302 -13.76 1.46 27.33
C GLU A 302 -12.78 2.48 27.93
N LYS A 303 -11.69 2.80 27.22
CA LYS A 303 -10.70 3.78 27.67
C LYS A 303 -11.32 5.17 27.81
N ALA A 304 -12.14 5.58 26.84
CA ALA A 304 -12.86 6.85 26.90
C ALA A 304 -13.84 6.92 28.09
N LEU A 305 -14.61 5.84 28.34
CA LEU A 305 -15.52 5.75 29.48
C LEU A 305 -14.76 5.82 30.81
N ARG A 306 -13.63 5.11 30.95
CA ARG A 306 -12.80 5.17 32.16
C ARG A 306 -12.30 6.58 32.43
N ILE A 307 -11.82 7.28 31.40
CA ILE A 307 -11.37 8.67 31.50
C ILE A 307 -12.54 9.58 31.92
N PHE A 308 -13.70 9.43 31.27
CA PHE A 308 -14.89 10.21 31.61
C PHE A 308 -15.29 10.05 33.08
N PHE A 309 -15.43 8.82 33.58
CA PHE A 309 -15.83 8.55 34.96
C PHE A 309 -14.76 8.95 35.99
N ALA A 310 -13.47 8.86 35.64
CA ALA A 310 -12.39 9.34 36.50
C ALA A 310 -12.45 10.87 36.67
N SER A 311 -12.81 11.61 35.61
CA SER A 311 -12.95 13.06 35.64
C SER A 311 -14.29 13.54 36.25
N HIS A 312 -15.32 12.68 36.27
CA HIS A 312 -16.67 13.01 36.73
C HIS A 312 -17.20 11.98 37.75
N PRO A 313 -16.57 11.86 38.94
CA PRO A 313 -16.93 10.83 39.94
C PRO A 313 -18.36 10.98 40.49
N SER A 314 -18.93 12.18 40.41
CA SER A 314 -20.29 12.50 40.86
C SER A 314 -21.32 12.51 39.72
N ASN A 315 -21.03 11.86 38.59
CA ASN A 315 -21.95 11.86 37.44
C ASN A 315 -23.14 10.93 37.68
N ASP A 316 -24.32 11.52 37.85
CA ASP A 316 -25.59 10.80 37.98
C ASP A 316 -26.30 10.55 36.63
N LEU A 317 -25.77 11.09 35.52
CA LEU A 317 -26.39 10.93 34.21
C LEU A 317 -26.26 9.48 33.71
N PRO A 318 -27.37 8.83 33.30
CA PRO A 318 -27.33 7.45 32.82
C PRO A 318 -26.58 7.34 31.49
N MET A 319 -25.92 6.19 31.31
CA MET A 319 -25.32 5.83 30.02
C MET A 319 -26.38 5.26 29.09
N MET A 320 -26.38 5.70 27.84
CA MET A 320 -27.23 5.11 26.80
C MET A 320 -26.89 3.65 26.52
N GLY A 321 -27.94 2.84 26.32
CA GLY A 321 -27.82 1.44 25.97
C GLY A 321 -27.63 1.21 24.46
N ARG A 322 -27.27 -0.02 24.09
CA ARG A 322 -27.07 -0.45 22.69
C ARG A 322 -28.24 -0.09 21.76
N GLN A 323 -29.48 -0.23 22.22
CA GLN A 323 -30.67 0.05 21.41
C GLN A 323 -30.71 1.51 20.93
N TRP A 324 -30.25 2.45 21.76
CA TRP A 324 -30.18 3.86 21.39
C TRP A 324 -29.17 4.07 20.26
N TYR A 325 -27.95 3.54 20.40
CA TYR A 325 -26.92 3.62 19.35
C TYR A 325 -27.35 2.95 18.03
N ASP A 326 -27.95 1.77 18.12
CA ASP A 326 -28.47 1.04 16.95
C ASP A 326 -29.56 1.85 16.24
N SER A 327 -30.44 2.54 16.98
CA SER A 327 -31.44 3.45 16.40
C SER A 327 -30.79 4.62 15.67
N LYS A 328 -29.83 5.33 16.30
CA LYS A 328 -29.15 6.49 15.69
C LYS A 328 -28.42 6.14 14.41
N VAL A 329 -27.73 5.00 14.41
CA VAL A 329 -27.06 4.48 13.21
C VAL A 329 -28.08 4.16 12.12
N LYS A 330 -29.21 3.53 12.46
CA LYS A 330 -30.28 3.22 11.50
C LYS A 330 -30.88 4.48 10.90
N ASP A 331 -31.19 5.48 11.73
CA ASP A 331 -31.79 6.74 11.29
C ASP A 331 -30.85 7.49 10.34
N THR A 332 -29.56 7.55 10.68
CA THR A 332 -28.54 8.17 9.82
C THR A 332 -28.38 7.42 8.50
N LEU A 333 -28.39 6.09 8.52
CA LEU A 333 -28.30 5.28 7.30
C LEU A 333 -29.51 5.46 6.38
N ASN A 334 -30.71 5.61 6.94
CA ASN A 334 -31.91 5.89 6.17
C ASN A 334 -31.83 7.25 5.48
N GLN A 335 -31.25 8.25 6.14
CA GLN A 335 -31.04 9.59 5.58
C GLN A 335 -29.96 9.61 4.48
N LEU A 336 -28.88 8.85 4.66
CA LEU A 336 -27.77 8.78 3.69
C LEU A 336 -28.08 7.89 2.48
N GLY A 337 -29.10 7.03 2.57
CA GLY A 337 -29.58 6.17 1.50
C GLY A 337 -28.85 4.82 1.38
N PRO A 338 -29.39 3.89 0.56
CA PRO A 338 -28.95 2.50 0.50
C PRO A 338 -27.53 2.33 -0.06
N ASN A 339 -27.06 3.26 -0.89
CA ASN A 339 -25.73 3.21 -1.51
C ASN A 339 -24.59 3.59 -0.56
N PHE A 340 -24.90 3.98 0.68
CA PHE A 340 -23.89 4.43 1.64
C PHE A 340 -23.14 3.26 2.29
N LYS A 341 -23.70 2.04 2.27
CA LYS A 341 -23.02 0.86 2.81
C LYS A 341 -21.96 0.36 1.85
N LEU A 342 -20.78 0.05 2.37
CA LEU A 342 -19.74 -0.63 1.59
C LEU A 342 -20.29 -2.00 1.14
N SER A 343 -20.33 -2.21 -0.18
CA SER A 343 -20.97 -3.39 -0.76
C SER A 343 -20.41 -4.68 -0.15
N SER A 344 -21.28 -5.60 0.21
CA SER A 344 -20.91 -6.89 0.80
C SER A 344 -20.51 -7.93 -0.26
N THR A 345 -20.14 -7.51 -1.47
CA THR A 345 -19.69 -8.44 -2.51
C THR A 345 -18.34 -9.01 -2.11
N ALA A 346 -18.38 -10.07 -1.31
CA ALA A 346 -17.44 -11.15 -1.39
C ALA A 346 -17.40 -11.57 -2.86
N ALA A 347 -16.23 -11.47 -3.48
CA ALA A 347 -15.99 -12.13 -4.74
C ALA A 347 -16.31 -13.62 -4.53
N LYS A 348 -17.32 -14.12 -5.24
CA LYS A 348 -17.53 -15.55 -5.40
C LYS A 348 -16.52 -16.09 -6.40
#